data_AF-A0A0L8VBW9-F1
#
_entry.id   AF-A0A0L8VBW9-F1
#
_cell.length_a   1.000
_cell.length_b   1.000
_cell.length_c   1.000
_cell.angle_alpha   90.00
_cell.angle_beta   90.00
_cell.angle_gamma   90.00
#
_symmetry.space_group_name_H-M   'P 1'
#
loop_
_entity.id
_entity.type
_entity.pdbx_description
1 polymer ?
#
loop_
_entity_poly.entity_id
_entity_poly.type
_entity_poly.pdbx_seq_one_letter_code
_entity_poly.pdbx_strand_id
1 'polypeptide(L)'
;MCYAVSADGGLSWKKSTGESYQLPITEATAEVVKSIPQGSNLINQTSMTVDHQANPYIVTYFKAEGDSCTQFHVIFQQQGCWKSSVATNRTHDFDLGGVGSRSIPISRPQLMVLSHGKDQQLALIYRDEELDNHVVVASTTIAESFNWSSQIISPYPVDRWEPSYDTELLRRNNMLHLYLQKVGQGQGETSVALEPQMVNILEINMTGTFQKTIK
;
A
#
# COMPACT_ATOMS: atom_id res chain seq x y z
N MET A 1 5.14 -8.50 11.12
CA MET A 1 5.85 -7.85 10.00
C MET A 1 7.33 -7.83 10.30
N CYS A 2 8.17 -8.23 9.35
CA CYS A 2 9.63 -8.28 9.51
C CYS A 2 10.33 -7.43 8.46
N TYR A 3 11.60 -7.07 8.69
CA TYR A 3 12.38 -6.24 7.77
C TYR A 3 13.84 -6.69 7.66
N ALA A 4 14.41 -6.50 6.48
CA ALA A 4 15.82 -6.62 6.22
C ALA A 4 16.18 -5.70 5.04
N VAL A 5 17.43 -5.24 5.00
CA VAL A 5 17.93 -4.38 3.93
C VAL A 5 19.29 -4.86 3.45
N SER A 6 19.55 -4.73 2.15
CA SER A 6 20.84 -4.98 1.53
C SER A 6 21.29 -3.74 0.76
N ALA A 7 22.55 -3.35 0.96
CA ALA A 7 23.17 -2.21 0.27
C ALA A 7 24.13 -2.64 -0.85
N ASP A 8 24.34 -3.94 -1.03
CA ASP A 8 25.34 -4.52 -1.93
C ASP A 8 24.72 -5.44 -2.99
N GLY A 9 23.46 -5.15 -3.36
CA GLY A 9 22.75 -5.90 -4.40
C GLY A 9 22.29 -7.29 -3.96
N GLY A 10 22.14 -7.53 -2.65
CA GLY A 10 21.62 -8.77 -2.09
C GLY A 10 22.68 -9.76 -1.60
N LEU A 11 23.96 -9.39 -1.61
CA LEU A 11 25.06 -10.26 -1.15
C LEU A 11 25.07 -10.39 0.38
N SER A 12 24.82 -9.30 1.09
CA SER A 12 24.66 -9.27 2.55
C SER A 12 23.38 -8.55 2.96
N TRP A 13 22.88 -8.91 4.14
CA TRP A 13 21.64 -8.36 4.69
C TRP A 13 21.86 -7.83 6.09
N LYS A 14 21.18 -6.74 6.43
CA LYS A 14 21.22 -6.10 7.75
C LYS A 14 19.81 -5.84 8.28
N LYS A 15 19.69 -5.79 9.60
CA LYS A 15 18.56 -5.18 10.31
C LYS A 15 18.58 -3.66 10.12
N SER A 16 17.47 -2.99 10.40
CA SER A 16 17.38 -1.53 10.40
C SER A 16 18.33 -0.87 11.42
N THR A 17 18.76 -1.61 12.43
CA THR A 17 19.77 -1.20 13.42
C THR A 17 21.21 -1.23 12.90
N GLY A 18 21.44 -1.77 11.71
CA GLY A 18 22.76 -1.97 11.11
C GLY A 18 23.43 -3.30 11.46
N GLU A 19 22.86 -4.10 12.37
CA GLU A 19 23.33 -5.46 12.69
C GLU A 19 23.25 -6.36 11.45
N SER A 20 24.32 -7.10 11.15
CA SER A 20 24.34 -8.01 9.99
C SER A 20 23.65 -9.33 10.31
N TYR A 21 22.85 -9.83 9.37
CA TYR A 21 22.22 -11.13 9.48
C TYR A 21 23.21 -12.26 9.20
N GLN A 22 23.10 -13.35 9.97
CA GLN A 22 23.55 -14.66 9.55
C GLN A 22 22.42 -15.34 8.76
N LEU A 23 22.69 -15.73 7.52
CA LEU A 23 21.68 -16.30 6.63
C LEU A 23 21.53 -17.82 6.85
N PRO A 24 20.32 -18.40 6.66
CA PRO A 24 19.09 -17.74 6.22
C PRO A 24 18.40 -16.94 7.35
N ILE A 25 17.59 -15.96 6.97
CA ILE A 25 16.72 -15.25 7.92
C ILE A 25 15.54 -16.17 8.27
N THR A 26 15.43 -16.55 9.54
CA THR A 26 14.36 -17.39 10.10
C THR A 26 13.44 -16.59 11.00
N GLU A 27 12.32 -17.17 11.44
CA GLU A 27 11.43 -16.58 12.45
C GLU A 27 12.20 -16.17 13.73
N ALA A 28 13.13 -17.01 14.18
CA ALA A 28 13.91 -16.76 15.40
C ALA A 28 14.94 -15.63 15.25
N THR A 29 15.36 -15.31 14.02
CA THR A 29 16.44 -14.34 13.77
C THR A 29 15.96 -13.03 13.17
N ALA A 30 14.77 -13.01 12.55
CA ALA A 30 14.23 -11.85 11.86
C ALA A 30 14.00 -10.65 12.79
N GLU A 31 14.30 -9.44 12.31
CA GLU A 31 13.87 -8.20 12.95
C GLU A 31 12.35 -8.06 12.78
N VAL A 32 11.63 -8.15 13.89
CA VAL A 32 10.19 -7.89 13.93
C VAL A 32 9.96 -6.39 14.09
N VAL A 33 9.46 -5.74 13.05
CA VAL A 33 9.22 -4.28 13.02
C VAL A 33 7.82 -3.89 13.47
N LYS A 34 6.88 -4.84 13.42
CA LYS A 34 5.54 -4.73 13.99
C LYS A 34 5.02 -6.12 14.30
N SER A 35 4.70 -6.38 15.58
CA SER A 35 3.98 -7.58 15.97
C SER A 35 2.50 -7.44 15.59
N ILE A 36 1.98 -8.42 14.85
CA ILE A 36 0.58 -8.49 14.38
C ILE A 36 0.17 -9.95 14.56
N PRO A 37 -0.77 -10.27 15.47
CA PRO A 37 -1.13 -11.65 15.75
C PRO A 37 -1.91 -12.29 14.59
N GLN A 38 -1.99 -13.62 14.62
CA GLN A 38 -2.90 -14.35 13.74
C GLN A 38 -4.36 -13.97 14.04
N GLY A 39 -5.25 -14.11 13.06
CA GLY A 39 -6.65 -13.70 13.20
C GLY A 39 -6.88 -12.19 13.11
N SER A 40 -5.86 -11.39 12.81
CA SER A 40 -5.96 -9.93 12.66
C SER A 40 -6.24 -9.46 11.22
N ASN A 41 -6.75 -10.31 10.31
CA ASN A 41 -6.93 -9.95 8.90
C ASN A 41 -5.67 -9.37 8.23
N LEU A 42 -4.48 -9.81 8.66
CA LEU A 42 -3.23 -9.39 8.02
C LEU A 42 -3.14 -10.00 6.62
N ILE A 43 -3.07 -9.14 5.60
CA ILE A 43 -2.85 -9.58 4.22
C ILE A 43 -1.35 -9.76 3.92
N ASN A 44 -1.06 -10.66 2.98
CA ASN A 44 0.27 -10.89 2.42
C ASN A 44 0.45 -10.22 1.04
N GLN A 45 1.70 -10.10 0.60
CA GLN A 45 2.07 -9.60 -0.74
C GLN A 45 1.56 -8.18 -1.05
N THR A 46 1.92 -7.22 -0.20
CA THR A 46 1.64 -5.79 -0.41
C THR A 46 2.86 -5.07 -0.98
N SER A 47 3.04 -3.79 -0.67
CA SER A 47 4.12 -2.97 -1.19
C SER A 47 4.88 -2.25 -0.08
N MET A 48 6.07 -1.77 -0.44
CA MET A 48 6.90 -0.91 0.39
C MET A 48 7.65 0.08 -0.50
N THR A 49 8.10 1.18 0.08
CA THR A 49 8.89 2.22 -0.60
C THR A 49 9.92 2.80 0.36
N VAL A 50 10.78 3.68 -0.14
CA VAL A 50 11.74 4.44 0.66
C VAL A 50 11.67 5.92 0.29
N ASP A 51 11.98 6.80 1.25
CA ASP A 51 12.19 8.22 0.94
C ASP A 51 13.59 8.49 0.35
N HIS A 52 13.93 9.77 0.15
CA HIS A 52 15.23 10.15 -0.43
C HIS A 52 16.41 9.90 0.53
N GLN A 53 16.14 9.66 1.81
CA GLN A 53 17.13 9.29 2.82
C GLN A 53 17.21 7.77 3.02
N ALA A 54 16.52 7.00 2.17
CA ALA A 54 16.39 5.56 2.25
C ALA A 54 15.65 5.05 3.51
N ASN A 55 14.83 5.88 4.16
CA ASN A 55 13.98 5.43 5.26
C ASN A 55 12.84 4.56 4.71
N PRO A 56 12.61 3.35 5.24
CA PRO A 56 11.60 2.42 4.74
C PRO A 56 10.18 2.75 5.21
N TYR A 57 9.23 2.58 4.30
CA TYR A 57 7.78 2.63 4.56
C TYR A 57 7.11 1.39 3.99
N ILE A 58 6.45 0.61 4.83
CA ILE A 58 5.75 -0.62 4.45
C ILE A 58 4.26 -0.38 4.62
N VAL A 59 3.48 -0.61 3.56
CA VAL A 59 2.02 -0.54 3.64
C VAL A 59 1.42 -1.92 3.70
N THR A 60 0.42 -2.11 4.54
CA THR A 60 -0.43 -3.29 4.57
C THR A 60 -1.81 -2.92 5.12
N TYR A 61 -2.71 -3.88 5.29
CA TYR A 61 -3.87 -3.73 6.13
C TYR A 61 -3.97 -4.89 7.13
N PHE A 62 -4.57 -4.60 8.27
CA PHE A 62 -4.93 -5.55 9.32
C PHE A 62 -5.97 -4.88 10.24
N LYS A 63 -6.61 -5.66 11.09
CA LYS A 63 -7.49 -5.21 12.17
C LYS A 63 -6.68 -5.20 13.46
N ALA A 64 -6.35 -4.03 13.99
CA ALA A 64 -5.62 -3.93 15.25
C ALA A 64 -6.53 -4.28 16.44
N GLU A 65 -5.94 -4.57 17.58
CA GLU A 65 -6.69 -4.78 18.81
C GLU A 65 -7.47 -3.51 19.18
N GLY A 66 -8.77 -3.66 19.43
CA GLY A 66 -9.68 -2.55 19.75
C GLY A 66 -10.31 -1.87 18.52
N ASP A 67 -9.81 -2.11 17.31
CA ASP A 67 -10.42 -1.56 16.09
C ASP A 67 -11.75 -2.26 15.79
N SER A 68 -12.73 -1.48 15.31
CA SER A 68 -14.02 -2.02 14.86
C SER A 68 -13.89 -2.81 13.55
N CYS A 69 -12.95 -2.41 12.68
CA CYS A 69 -12.74 -3.00 11.36
C CYS A 69 -11.29 -2.92 10.89
N THR A 70 -10.98 -3.70 9.85
CA THR A 70 -9.68 -3.72 9.17
C THR A 70 -9.34 -2.35 8.56
N GLN A 71 -8.14 -1.83 8.84
CA GLN A 71 -7.63 -0.54 8.33
C GLN A 71 -6.34 -0.72 7.53
N PHE A 72 -6.05 0.24 6.65
CA PHE A 72 -4.72 0.36 6.06
C PHE A 72 -3.74 0.98 7.07
N HIS A 73 -2.57 0.37 7.21
CA HIS A 73 -1.50 0.82 8.08
C HIS A 73 -0.22 1.05 7.28
N VAL A 74 0.49 2.12 7.62
CA VAL A 74 1.87 2.37 7.17
C VAL A 74 2.81 2.17 8.35
N ILE A 75 3.73 1.22 8.23
CA ILE A 75 4.79 0.92 9.19
C ILE A 75 6.08 1.58 8.70
N PHE A 76 6.73 2.37 9.55
CA PHE A 76 7.87 3.20 9.16
C PHE A 76 8.86 3.38 10.31
N GLN A 77 10.09 3.76 9.99
CA GLN A 77 11.09 4.11 10.99
C GLN A 77 11.11 5.62 11.22
N GLN A 78 11.15 6.04 12.48
CA GLN A 78 11.33 7.44 12.88
C GLN A 78 12.21 7.49 14.11
N GLN A 79 13.31 8.26 14.04
CA GLN A 79 14.28 8.41 15.13
C GLN A 79 14.81 7.05 15.64
N GLY A 80 15.08 6.11 14.73
CA GLY A 80 15.58 4.76 15.07
C GLY A 80 14.53 3.78 15.58
N CYS A 81 13.29 4.22 15.81
CA CYS A 81 12.19 3.38 16.29
C CYS A 81 11.18 3.09 15.18
N TRP A 82 10.71 1.84 15.12
CA TRP A 82 9.58 1.47 14.25
C TRP A 82 8.27 1.96 14.84
N LYS A 83 7.47 2.60 13.99
CA LYS A 83 6.14 3.14 14.30
C LYS A 83 5.13 2.65 13.27
N SER A 84 3.85 2.85 13.56
CA SER A 84 2.76 2.59 12.63
C SER A 84 1.75 3.72 12.66
N SER A 85 1.26 4.11 11.49
CA SER A 85 0.18 5.09 11.33
C SER A 85 -1.00 4.43 10.61
N VAL A 86 -2.23 4.73 11.05
CA VAL A 86 -3.46 4.31 10.37
C VAL A 86 -3.74 5.30 9.24
N ALA A 87 -3.80 4.82 8.00
CA ALA A 87 -3.91 5.66 6.81
C ALA A 87 -5.35 5.91 6.35
N THR A 88 -6.31 5.18 6.92
CA THR A 88 -7.74 5.22 6.56
C THR A 88 -8.62 5.30 7.79
N ASN A 89 -9.89 5.63 7.58
CA ASN A 89 -10.94 5.61 8.61
C ASN A 89 -12.14 4.80 8.10
N ARG A 90 -11.89 3.55 7.75
CA ARG A 90 -12.92 2.59 7.30
C ARG A 90 -13.93 2.32 8.41
N THR A 91 -15.13 1.89 8.04
CA THR A 91 -16.24 1.64 8.99
C THR A 91 -16.86 0.25 8.85
N HIS A 92 -16.60 -0.46 7.75
CA HIS A 92 -17.13 -1.77 7.44
C HIS A 92 -16.02 -2.83 7.51
N ASP A 93 -16.20 -3.79 8.41
CA ASP A 93 -15.27 -4.91 8.54
C ASP A 93 -15.55 -6.04 7.54
N PHE A 94 -14.55 -6.88 7.36
CA PHE A 94 -14.63 -8.13 6.62
C PHE A 94 -13.71 -9.15 7.27
N ASP A 95 -13.65 -10.37 6.73
CA ASP A 95 -12.78 -11.43 7.24
C ASP A 95 -11.91 -11.97 6.10
N LEU A 96 -10.62 -12.15 6.34
CA LEU A 96 -9.74 -12.86 5.40
C LEU A 96 -9.78 -14.38 5.59
N GLY A 97 -10.29 -14.87 6.73
CA GLY A 97 -10.47 -16.29 7.00
C GLY A 97 -11.39 -16.97 5.99
N GLY A 98 -11.08 -18.24 5.68
CA GLY A 98 -11.86 -19.07 4.75
C GLY A 98 -11.00 -19.96 3.85
N VAL A 99 -11.65 -20.71 2.96
CA VAL A 99 -11.01 -21.58 1.96
C VAL A 99 -11.19 -20.97 0.57
N GLY A 100 -10.13 -20.96 -0.25
CA GLY A 100 -10.14 -20.46 -1.63
C GLY A 100 -9.96 -18.95 -1.77
N SER A 101 -9.75 -18.47 -3.01
CA SER A 101 -9.55 -17.05 -3.30
C SER A 101 -10.84 -16.24 -3.08
N ARG A 102 -10.85 -15.34 -2.09
CA ARG A 102 -12.00 -14.46 -1.81
C ARG A 102 -11.97 -13.22 -2.71
N SER A 103 -13.14 -12.74 -3.10
CA SER A 103 -13.28 -11.37 -3.63
C SER A 103 -13.27 -10.41 -2.42
N ILE A 104 -12.10 -9.83 -2.13
CA ILE A 104 -11.86 -8.98 -0.96
C ILE A 104 -12.42 -7.56 -1.20
N PRO A 105 -13.12 -6.94 -0.23
CA PRO A 105 -13.77 -5.63 -0.38
C PRO A 105 -12.79 -4.45 -0.46
N ILE A 106 -11.50 -4.67 -0.19
CA ILE A 106 -10.43 -3.70 -0.41
C ILE A 106 -9.28 -4.33 -1.19
N SER A 107 -8.59 -3.53 -2.01
CA SER A 107 -7.38 -4.00 -2.70
C SER A 107 -6.19 -4.06 -1.76
N ARG A 108 -5.19 -4.88 -2.11
CA ARG A 108 -3.82 -4.67 -1.63
C ARG A 108 -3.32 -3.28 -2.08
N PRO A 109 -2.59 -2.55 -1.22
CA PRO A 109 -2.20 -1.17 -1.51
C PRO A 109 -0.84 -1.06 -2.22
N GLN A 110 -0.69 0.00 -3.02
CA GLN A 110 0.62 0.51 -3.43
C GLN A 110 0.97 1.76 -2.62
N LEU A 111 2.20 1.87 -2.12
CA LEU A 111 2.72 3.07 -1.44
C LEU A 111 3.90 3.65 -2.22
N MET A 112 3.89 4.97 -2.38
CA MET A 112 4.94 5.72 -3.07
C MET A 112 5.28 6.99 -2.30
N VAL A 113 6.52 7.45 -2.47
CA VAL A 113 6.94 8.79 -2.06
C VAL A 113 6.87 9.70 -3.27
N LEU A 114 6.15 10.80 -3.12
CA LEU A 114 5.99 11.82 -4.13
C LEU A 114 6.66 13.11 -3.66
N SER A 115 7.40 13.78 -4.54
CA SER A 115 8.05 15.06 -4.25
C SER A 115 7.17 16.23 -4.64
N HIS A 116 7.06 17.24 -3.78
CA HIS A 116 6.43 18.52 -4.09
C HIS A 116 7.37 19.67 -3.68
N GLY A 117 8.21 20.09 -4.62
CA GLY A 117 9.28 21.05 -4.33
C GLY A 117 10.33 20.43 -3.41
N LYS A 118 10.44 20.96 -2.19
CA LYS A 118 11.34 20.43 -1.14
C LYS A 118 10.66 19.41 -0.22
N ASP A 119 9.34 19.35 -0.25
CA ASP A 119 8.57 18.48 0.64
C ASP A 119 8.35 17.12 0.00
N GLN A 120 8.17 16.11 0.85
CA GLN A 120 7.84 14.76 0.44
C GLN A 120 6.50 14.34 1.03
N GLN A 121 5.71 13.62 0.24
CA GLN A 121 4.44 13.06 0.66
C GLN A 121 4.43 11.56 0.43
N LEU A 122 3.86 10.83 1.38
CA LEU A 122 3.43 9.47 1.14
C LEU A 122 2.09 9.51 0.42
N ALA A 123 1.97 8.74 -0.66
CA ALA A 123 0.72 8.50 -1.35
C ALA A 123 0.44 7.00 -1.38
N LEU A 124 -0.67 6.62 -0.76
CA LEU A 124 -1.19 5.28 -0.65
C LEU A 124 -2.33 5.15 -1.67
N ILE A 125 -2.16 4.28 -2.65
CA ILE A 125 -3.17 3.98 -3.67
C ILE A 125 -3.85 2.67 -3.32
N TYR A 126 -5.18 2.68 -3.32
CA TYR A 126 -6.02 1.53 -3.00
C TYR A 126 -7.39 1.63 -3.66
N ARG A 127 -8.16 0.56 -3.53
CA ARG A 127 -9.58 0.49 -3.87
C ARG A 127 -10.35 0.01 -2.65
N ASP A 128 -11.53 0.57 -2.42
CA ASP A 128 -12.39 0.24 -1.28
C ASP A 128 -13.87 0.19 -1.68
N GLU A 129 -14.57 -0.87 -1.26
CA GLU A 129 -16.01 -1.04 -1.46
C GLU A 129 -16.84 0.00 -0.70
N GLU A 130 -16.35 0.55 0.42
CA GLU A 130 -16.98 1.68 1.11
C GLU A 130 -17.03 2.96 0.26
N LEU A 131 -16.17 3.02 -0.76
CA LEU A 131 -16.05 4.11 -1.72
C LEU A 131 -16.48 3.63 -3.12
N ASP A 132 -17.48 2.74 -3.17
CA ASP A 132 -18.07 2.19 -4.39
C ASP A 132 -17.02 1.59 -5.34
N ASN A 133 -16.02 0.89 -4.77
CA ASN A 133 -14.91 0.28 -5.50
C ASN A 133 -14.17 1.24 -6.43
N HIS A 134 -14.07 2.52 -6.08
CA HIS A 134 -13.24 3.49 -6.79
C HIS A 134 -11.75 3.33 -6.42
N VAL A 135 -10.88 3.84 -7.29
CA VAL A 135 -9.47 4.07 -6.95
C VAL A 135 -9.38 5.32 -6.08
N VAL A 136 -8.66 5.21 -4.98
CA VAL A 136 -8.51 6.23 -3.95
C VAL A 136 -7.03 6.46 -3.70
N VAL A 137 -6.64 7.72 -3.53
CA VAL A 137 -5.36 8.08 -2.91
C VAL A 137 -5.60 8.57 -1.50
N ALA A 138 -4.94 7.96 -0.53
CA ALA A 138 -4.71 8.54 0.79
C ALA A 138 -3.30 9.13 0.83
N SER A 139 -3.15 10.37 1.29
CA SER A 139 -1.86 11.05 1.29
C SER A 139 -1.56 11.76 2.59
N THR A 140 -0.28 11.86 2.93
CA THR A 140 0.21 12.64 4.07
C THR A 140 1.61 13.19 3.80
N THR A 141 1.95 14.35 4.37
CA THR A 141 3.32 14.87 4.34
C THR A 141 4.22 14.04 5.24
N ILE A 142 5.43 13.71 4.77
CA ILE A 142 6.46 13.07 5.59
C ILE A 142 6.94 14.10 6.62
N ALA A 143 6.45 13.97 7.85
CA ALA A 143 6.74 14.85 8.96
C ALA A 143 6.79 14.04 10.28
N GLU A 144 6.89 14.72 11.42
CA GLU A 144 6.89 14.05 12.73
C GLU A 144 5.59 13.30 13.05
N SER A 145 4.47 13.77 12.48
CA SER A 145 3.15 13.17 12.58
C SER A 145 2.49 13.09 11.20
N PHE A 146 1.73 12.02 10.97
CA PHE A 146 1.02 11.79 9.71
C PHE A 146 -0.45 12.14 9.87
N ASN A 147 -0.86 13.18 9.15
CA ASN A 147 -2.25 13.59 9.01
C ASN A 147 -2.71 13.15 7.62
N TRP A 148 -3.48 12.06 7.55
CA TRP A 148 -3.94 11.48 6.30
C TRP A 148 -5.18 12.19 5.78
N SER A 149 -5.22 12.44 4.48
CA SER A 149 -6.40 12.85 3.73
C SER A 149 -6.62 11.89 2.58
N SER A 150 -7.87 11.63 2.20
CA SER A 150 -8.19 10.72 1.09
C SER A 150 -9.07 11.38 0.04
N GLN A 151 -8.93 10.94 -1.20
CA GLN A 151 -9.80 11.37 -2.31
C GLN A 151 -9.94 10.26 -3.36
N ILE A 152 -11.12 10.17 -3.94
CA ILE A 152 -11.39 9.33 -5.11
C ILE A 152 -10.71 9.94 -6.33
N ILE A 153 -9.90 9.14 -7.03
CA ILE A 153 -9.14 9.56 -8.22
C ILE A 153 -9.62 8.88 -9.50
N SER A 154 -10.26 7.71 -9.43
CA SER A 154 -10.85 7.13 -10.64
C SER A 154 -12.07 7.93 -11.11
N PRO A 155 -12.37 7.93 -12.42
CA PRO A 155 -13.62 8.47 -12.97
C PRO A 155 -14.87 7.60 -12.70
N TYR A 156 -14.66 6.32 -12.41
CA TYR A 156 -15.68 5.29 -12.30
C TYR A 156 -15.21 4.15 -11.35
N PRO A 157 -16.13 3.32 -10.84
CA PRO A 157 -15.81 2.09 -10.11
C PRO A 157 -14.98 1.11 -10.95
N VAL A 158 -13.93 0.56 -10.34
CA VAL A 158 -13.01 -0.41 -10.98
C VAL A 158 -13.20 -1.85 -10.48
N ASP A 159 -14.22 -2.05 -9.63
CA ASP A 159 -14.63 -3.34 -9.10
C ASP A 159 -13.51 -4.06 -8.31
N ARG A 160 -12.92 -5.15 -8.81
CA ARG A 160 -11.91 -5.96 -8.10
C ARG A 160 -10.47 -5.60 -8.45
N TRP A 161 -10.27 -4.42 -9.02
CA TRP A 161 -8.96 -3.92 -9.38
C TRP A 161 -8.04 -3.76 -8.18
N GLU A 162 -6.75 -4.02 -8.41
CA GLU A 162 -5.67 -3.73 -7.49
C GLU A 162 -4.60 -2.86 -8.17
N PRO A 163 -3.99 -1.92 -7.43
CA PRO A 163 -3.04 -0.96 -7.96
C PRO A 163 -1.75 -1.57 -8.48
N SER A 164 -1.37 -1.12 -9.67
CA SER A 164 -0.01 -1.18 -10.22
C SER A 164 0.30 0.14 -10.94
N TYR A 165 1.57 0.49 -11.00
CA TYR A 165 2.02 1.79 -11.50
C TYR A 165 3.38 1.69 -12.19
N ASP A 166 3.71 2.70 -13.00
CA ASP A 166 5.03 2.81 -13.62
C ASP A 166 6.05 3.33 -12.61
N THR A 167 6.84 2.41 -12.05
CA THR A 167 7.84 2.70 -11.02
C THR A 167 8.99 3.54 -11.57
N GLU A 168 9.38 3.37 -12.83
CA GLU A 168 10.51 4.08 -13.43
C GLU A 168 10.12 5.49 -13.85
N LEU A 169 8.90 5.69 -14.36
CA LEU A 169 8.37 7.02 -14.61
C LEU A 169 8.26 7.82 -13.32
N LEU A 170 7.77 7.20 -12.24
CA LEU A 170 7.75 7.85 -10.94
C LEU A 170 9.17 8.21 -10.48
N ARG A 171 10.11 7.26 -10.54
CA ARG A 171 11.49 7.46 -10.08
C ARG A 171 12.22 8.56 -10.85
N ARG A 172 12.01 8.67 -12.17
CA ARG A 172 12.75 9.59 -13.05
C ARG A 172 12.09 10.96 -13.20
N ASN A 173 10.75 11.00 -13.17
CA ASN A 173 9.98 12.18 -13.53
C ASN A 173 9.02 12.63 -12.42
N ASN A 174 8.91 11.89 -11.31
CA ASN A 174 7.95 12.16 -10.23
C ASN A 174 6.51 12.25 -10.75
N MET A 175 6.18 11.43 -11.76
CA MET A 175 4.86 11.33 -12.37
C MET A 175 4.25 9.98 -12.01
N LEU A 176 3.04 10.00 -11.46
CA LEU A 176 2.33 8.79 -11.05
C LEU A 176 1.30 8.40 -12.12
N HIS A 177 1.57 7.30 -12.81
CA HIS A 177 0.69 6.70 -13.80
C HIS A 177 0.23 5.33 -13.32
N LEU A 178 -1.08 5.14 -13.20
CA LEU A 178 -1.68 3.88 -12.75
C LEU A 178 -2.23 3.11 -13.95
N TYR A 179 -1.98 1.80 -13.97
CA TYR A 179 -2.71 0.88 -14.86
C TYR A 179 -4.16 0.80 -14.40
N LEU A 180 -5.11 1.19 -15.23
CA LEU A 180 -6.53 1.25 -14.88
C LEU A 180 -7.36 0.33 -15.78
N GLN A 181 -8.04 -0.62 -15.16
CA GLN A 181 -9.02 -1.47 -15.84
C GLN A 181 -10.10 -1.87 -14.83
N LYS A 182 -11.37 -1.82 -15.24
CA LYS A 182 -12.43 -2.46 -14.46
C LYS A 182 -12.28 -3.97 -14.57
N VAL A 183 -12.15 -4.67 -13.45
CA VAL A 183 -11.97 -6.13 -13.43
C VAL A 183 -12.95 -6.75 -12.46
N GLY A 184 -13.55 -7.87 -12.86
CA GLY A 184 -14.46 -8.64 -12.02
C GLY A 184 -13.76 -9.86 -11.43
N GLN A 185 -14.17 -10.25 -10.23
CA GLN A 185 -13.72 -11.49 -9.59
C GLN A 185 -14.92 -12.13 -8.88
N GLY A 186 -15.18 -13.41 -9.15
CA GLY A 186 -16.16 -14.17 -8.41
C GLY A 186 -15.60 -14.65 -7.06
N GLN A 187 -16.46 -15.20 -6.22
CA GLN A 187 -16.05 -15.81 -4.96
C GLN A 187 -15.50 -17.22 -5.19
N GLY A 188 -14.45 -17.61 -4.46
CA GLY A 188 -13.92 -18.97 -4.51
C GLY A 188 -13.35 -19.35 -5.88
N GLU A 189 -12.54 -18.47 -6.48
CA GLU A 189 -11.90 -18.68 -7.80
C GLU A 189 -12.87 -18.76 -8.99
N THR A 190 -14.13 -18.38 -8.79
CA THR A 190 -15.09 -18.30 -9.90
C THR A 190 -14.89 -17.04 -10.73
N SER A 191 -15.26 -17.11 -12.01
CA SER A 191 -15.35 -15.95 -12.90
C SER A 191 -16.73 -15.31 -12.82
N VAL A 192 -16.79 -13.99 -12.95
CA VAL A 192 -18.04 -13.27 -13.20
C VAL A 192 -18.16 -12.97 -14.70
N ALA A 193 -19.39 -12.96 -15.21
CA ALA A 193 -19.64 -12.54 -16.58
C ALA A 193 -19.37 -11.03 -16.69
N LEU A 194 -18.31 -10.67 -17.40
CA LEU A 194 -17.90 -9.29 -17.65
C LEU A 194 -17.34 -9.21 -19.06
N GLU A 195 -17.96 -8.38 -19.91
CA GLU A 195 -17.43 -8.09 -21.25
C GLU A 195 -16.03 -7.47 -21.15
N PRO A 196 -15.17 -7.63 -22.16
CA PRO A 196 -13.84 -7.01 -22.17
C PRO A 196 -13.90 -5.52 -21.82
N GLN A 197 -13.13 -5.12 -20.81
CA GLN A 197 -13.07 -3.74 -20.34
C GLN A 197 -11.84 -3.04 -20.91
N MET A 198 -12.01 -1.78 -21.32
CA MET A 198 -10.91 -0.94 -21.81
C MET A 198 -9.82 -0.81 -20.74
N VAL A 199 -8.58 -0.97 -21.17
CA VAL A 199 -7.39 -0.67 -20.37
C VAL A 199 -7.03 0.78 -20.63
N ASN A 200 -6.78 1.55 -19.55
CA ASN A 200 -6.40 2.96 -19.62
C ASN A 200 -5.18 3.21 -18.76
N ILE A 201 -4.52 4.35 -18.99
CA ILE A 201 -3.58 4.92 -18.04
C ILE A 201 -4.24 6.07 -17.31
N LEU A 202 -4.31 5.98 -15.98
CA LEU A 202 -4.76 7.07 -15.14
C LEU A 202 -3.55 7.91 -14.73
N GLU A 203 -3.44 9.10 -15.33
CA GLU A 203 -2.38 10.07 -15.02
C GLU A 203 -2.78 10.92 -13.83
N ILE A 204 -1.89 10.99 -12.84
CA ILE A 204 -2.12 11.69 -11.58
C ILE A 204 -1.23 12.94 -11.51
N ASN A 205 -1.84 14.12 -11.65
CA ASN A 205 -1.15 15.40 -11.58
C ASN A 205 -1.13 15.94 -10.16
N MET A 206 0.05 16.40 -9.73
CA MET A 206 0.40 16.68 -8.34
C MET A 206 0.30 18.16 -7.94
N THR A 207 -0.44 19.00 -8.66
CA THR A 207 -0.51 20.45 -8.41
C THR A 207 -1.56 20.78 -7.34
N GLY A 208 -1.22 20.66 -6.06
CA GLY A 208 -2.03 21.10 -4.90
C GLY A 208 -3.37 20.40 -4.67
N THR A 209 -3.87 19.68 -5.67
CA THR A 209 -5.05 18.80 -5.67
C THR A 209 -4.78 17.76 -6.75
N PHE A 210 -5.15 16.49 -6.53
CA PHE A 210 -4.89 15.45 -7.52
C PHE A 210 -5.79 15.68 -8.75
N GLN A 211 -5.22 16.25 -9.81
CA GLN A 211 -5.92 16.44 -11.08
C GLN A 211 -5.71 15.21 -11.96
N LYS A 212 -6.74 14.79 -12.70
CA LYS A 212 -6.73 13.54 -13.46
C LYS A 212 -6.90 13.76 -14.96
N THR A 213 -6.23 12.93 -15.74
CA THR A 213 -6.48 12.75 -17.17
C THR A 213 -6.40 11.26 -17.49
N ILE A 214 -7.27 10.81 -18.39
CA ILE A 214 -7.32 9.42 -18.82
C ILE A 214 -6.93 9.39 -20.28
N LYS A 215 -5.97 8.52 -20.61
CA LYS A 215 -5.53 8.24 -21.96
C LYS A 215 -5.78 6.79 -22.32
#